data_AF-A0A2V6XCN4-F1
#
_entry.id   AF-A0A2V6XCN4-F1
#
_cell.length_a   1.000
_cell.length_b   1.000
_cell.length_c   1.000
_cell.angle_alpha   90.00
_cell.angle_beta   90.00
_cell.angle_gamma   90.00
#
_symmetry.space_group_name_H-M   'P 1'
#
loop_
_entity.id
_entity.type
_entity.pdbx_description
1 polymer ?
#
loop_
_entity_poly.entity_id
_entity_poly.type
_entity_poly.pdbx_seq_one_letter_code
_entity_poly.pdbx_strand_id
1 'polypeptide(L)'
;SAAPPRTMTAASAGALCALGSAFTWTLLSLIVRALSPYFTTVTINVIRSATGGLLLAAVMLAWSGSGRLGELTLEAWGYLTVSTVIAVGLGDTAFFESTKALG
;
A
#
# COMPACT_ATOMS: atom_id res chain seq x y z
N SER A 1 5.68 44.10 -6.07
CA SER A 1 5.77 43.17 -4.93
C SER A 1 5.13 41.87 -5.35
N ALA A 2 5.91 40.79 -5.51
CA ALA A 2 5.37 39.49 -5.91
C ALA A 2 4.65 38.83 -4.71
N ALA A 3 3.47 38.26 -4.93
CA ALA A 3 2.76 37.52 -3.89
C ALA A 3 3.62 36.35 -3.40
N PRO A 4 3.69 36.08 -2.08
CA PRO A 4 4.45 34.94 -1.57
C PRO A 4 3.92 33.64 -2.17
N PRO A 5 4.80 32.67 -2.46
CA PRO A 5 4.38 31.38 -3.03
C PRO A 5 3.38 30.72 -2.08
N ARG A 6 2.22 30.31 -2.60
CA ARG A 6 1.22 29.58 -1.79
C ARG A 6 1.81 28.23 -1.40
N THR A 7 2.19 28.11 -0.13
CA THR A 7 2.55 26.82 0.45
C THR A 7 1.27 26.02 0.69
N MET A 8 1.31 24.72 0.35
CA MET A 8 0.20 23.81 0.64
C MET A 8 -0.02 23.73 2.16
N THR A 9 -1.28 23.77 2.59
CA THR A 9 -1.62 23.54 4.00
C THR A 9 -1.60 22.04 4.30
N ALA A 10 -1.37 21.66 5.56
CA ALA A 10 -1.43 20.26 5.98
C ALA A 10 -2.79 19.62 5.67
N ALA A 11 -3.88 20.40 5.75
CA ALA A 11 -5.23 19.95 5.41
C ALA A 11 -5.37 19.63 3.91
N SER A 12 -4.86 20.47 3.01
CA SER A 12 -4.94 20.18 1.57
C SER A 12 -4.03 19.02 1.16
N ALA A 13 -2.88 18.86 1.82
CA ALA A 13 -2.02 17.68 1.64
C ALA A 13 -2.73 16.39 2.10
N GLY A 14 -3.36 16.41 3.28
CA GLY A 14 -4.15 15.28 3.78
C GLY A 14 -5.31 14.91 2.85
N ALA A 15 -6.03 15.92 2.32
CA ALA A 15 -7.11 15.70 1.36
C ALA A 15 -6.60 15.04 0.07
N LEU A 16 -5.46 15.50 -0.48
CA LEU A 16 -4.83 14.88 -1.65
C LEU A 16 -4.40 13.43 -1.38
N CYS A 17 -3.83 13.15 -0.21
CA CYS A 17 -3.47 11.78 0.18
C CYS A 17 -4.71 10.89 0.30
N ALA A 18 -5.80 11.38 0.90
CA ALA A 18 -7.05 10.65 1.03
C ALA A 18 -7.68 10.35 -0.35
N LEU A 19 -7.72 11.35 -1.25
CA LEU A 19 -8.21 11.18 -2.62
C LEU A 19 -7.35 10.19 -3.41
N GLY A 20 -6.02 10.31 -3.30
CA GLY A 20 -5.08 9.38 -3.91
C GLY A 20 -5.30 7.95 -3.43
N SER A 21 -5.46 7.77 -2.11
CA SER A 21 -5.76 6.46 -1.53
C SER A 21 -7.08 5.88 -2.05
N ALA A 22 -8.16 6.66 -2.03
CA ALA A 22 -9.47 6.22 -2.52
C ALA A 22 -9.43 5.85 -4.02
N PHE A 23 -8.72 6.64 -4.83
CA PHE A 23 -8.51 6.35 -6.25
C PHE A 23 -7.73 5.06 -6.45
N THR A 24 -6.60 4.87 -5.75
CA THR A 24 -5.79 3.65 -5.83
C THR A 24 -6.59 2.41 -5.42
N TRP A 25 -7.40 2.49 -4.38
CA TRP A 25 -8.28 1.39 -3.94
C TRP A 25 -9.35 1.05 -4.98
N THR A 26 -9.93 2.06 -5.61
CA THR A 26 -10.92 1.87 -6.68
C THR A 26 -10.27 1.21 -7.90
N LEU A 27 -9.12 1.72 -8.34
CA LEU A 27 -8.37 1.16 -9.46
C LEU A 27 -7.95 -0.29 -9.19
N LEU A 28 -7.48 -0.58 -7.97
CA LEU A 28 -7.11 -1.93 -7.57
C LEU A 28 -8.30 -2.89 -7.64
N SER A 29 -9.48 -2.46 -7.17
CA SER A 29 -10.70 -3.27 -7.22
C SER A 29 -11.09 -3.63 -8.67
N LEU A 30 -10.93 -2.69 -9.61
CA LEU A 30 -11.15 -2.94 -11.04
C LEU A 30 -10.13 -3.92 -11.62
N ILE A 31 -8.84 -3.77 -11.29
CA ILE A 31 -7.78 -4.68 -11.74
C ILE A 31 -8.03 -6.10 -11.21
N VAL A 32 -8.34 -6.25 -9.92
CA VAL A 32 -8.66 -7.55 -9.31
C VAL A 32 -9.87 -8.18 -9.97
N ARG A 33 -10.93 -7.39 -10.24
CA ARG A 33 -12.11 -7.88 -10.98
C ARG A 33 -11.72 -8.39 -12.38
N ALA A 34 -10.90 -7.63 -13.12
CA ALA A 34 -10.44 -8.01 -14.46
C ALA A 34 -9.53 -9.26 -14.47
N LEU A 35 -8.70 -9.45 -13.44
CA LEU A 35 -7.79 -10.59 -13.32
C LEU A 35 -8.42 -11.83 -12.70
N SER A 36 -9.53 -11.66 -11.97
CA SER A 36 -10.21 -12.76 -11.26
C SER A 36 -10.65 -13.97 -12.11
N PRO A 37 -10.93 -13.86 -13.42
CA PRO A 37 -11.18 -15.03 -14.27
C PRO A 37 -9.94 -15.90 -14.51
N TYR A 38 -8.74 -15.33 -14.37
CA TYR A 38 -7.47 -15.97 -14.73
C TYR A 38 -6.65 -16.40 -13.51
N PHE A 39 -6.79 -15.68 -12.39
CA PHE A 39 -5.99 -15.89 -11.19
C PHE A 39 -6.85 -15.88 -9.93
N THR A 40 -6.43 -16.67 -8.93
CA THR A 40 -7.05 -16.61 -7.60
C THR A 40 -6.73 -15.27 -6.92
N THR A 41 -7.59 -14.85 -6.00
CA THR A 41 -7.41 -13.63 -5.20
C THR A 41 -6.09 -13.64 -4.45
N VAL A 42 -5.70 -14.82 -3.94
CA VAL A 42 -4.42 -15.02 -3.23
C VAL A 42 -3.24 -14.74 -4.16
N THR A 43 -3.25 -15.29 -5.39
CA THR A 43 -2.17 -15.06 -6.36
C THR A 43 -2.03 -13.58 -6.72
N ILE A 44 -3.14 -12.91 -7.00
CA ILE A 44 -3.14 -11.47 -7.32
C ILE A 44 -2.59 -10.68 -6.11
N ASN A 45 -3.00 -11.04 -4.90
CA ASN A 45 -2.58 -10.36 -3.69
C ASN A 45 -1.08 -10.52 -3.41
N VAL A 46 -0.54 -11.74 -3.59
CA VAL A 46 0.90 -12.02 -3.42
C VAL A 46 1.74 -11.18 -4.38
N ILE A 47 1.37 -11.14 -5.67
CA ILE A 47 2.11 -10.36 -6.69
C ILE A 47 2.06 -8.86 -6.37
N ARG A 48 0.88 -8.35 -6.01
CA ARG A 48 0.69 -6.94 -5.62
C ARG A 48 1.53 -6.58 -4.40
N SER A 49 1.50 -7.41 -3.37
CA SER A 49 2.21 -7.16 -2.11
C SER A 49 3.72 -7.23 -2.31
N ALA A 50 4.21 -8.17 -3.10
CA ALA A 50 5.62 -8.27 -3.46
C ALA A 50 6.09 -7.02 -4.24
N THR A 51 5.34 -6.64 -5.27
CA THR A 51 5.66 -5.45 -6.10
C THR A 51 5.63 -4.17 -5.27
N GLY A 52 4.58 -3.97 -4.47
CA GLY A 52 4.43 -2.80 -3.62
C GLY A 52 5.50 -2.73 -2.53
N GLY A 53 5.82 -3.86 -1.90
CA GLY A 53 6.88 -3.95 -0.90
C GLY A 53 8.25 -3.63 -1.48
N LEU A 54 8.58 -4.18 -2.65
CA LEU A 54 9.84 -3.88 -3.36
C LEU A 54 9.94 -2.40 -3.75
N LEU A 55 8.86 -1.82 -4.28
CA LEU A 55 8.83 -0.41 -4.66
C LEU A 55 9.03 0.50 -3.43
N LEU A 56 8.30 0.23 -2.34
CA LEU A 56 8.44 0.99 -1.10
C LEU A 56 9.84 0.84 -0.49
N ALA A 57 10.41 -0.36 -0.51
CA ALA A 57 11.78 -0.59 -0.08
C ALA A 57 12.77 0.23 -0.93
N ALA A 58 12.63 0.23 -2.26
CA ALA A 58 13.47 1.01 -3.15
C ALA A 58 13.37 2.53 -2.89
N VAL A 59 12.14 3.04 -2.70
CA VAL A 59 11.90 4.45 -2.36
C VAL A 59 12.52 4.80 -1.01
N MET A 60 12.34 3.94 0.00
CA MET A 60 12.94 4.14 1.33
C MET A 60 14.46 4.19 1.27
N LEU A 61 15.08 3.26 0.56
CA LEU A 61 16.53 3.21 0.37
C LEU A 61 17.04 4.45 -0.37
N ALA A 62 16.32 4.93 -1.37
CA ALA A 62 16.67 6.14 -2.12
C ALA A 62 16.54 7.42 -1.28
N TRP A 63 15.55 7.50 -0.38
CA TRP A 63 15.24 8.73 0.34
C TRP A 63 15.95 8.86 1.69
N SER A 64 16.12 7.75 2.41
CA SER A 64 16.59 7.75 3.81
C SER A 64 17.94 7.08 4.03
N GLY A 65 18.51 6.42 3.00
CA GLY A 65 19.73 5.61 3.13
C GLY A 65 19.51 4.33 3.95
N SER A 66 20.39 3.33 3.80
CA SER A 66 20.25 2.03 4.47
C SER A 66 20.49 2.06 5.98
N GLY A 67 21.08 3.14 6.52
CA GLY A 67 21.55 3.19 7.91
C GLY A 67 20.47 3.01 8.98
N ARG A 68 19.24 3.49 8.72
CA ARG A 68 18.15 3.44 9.72
C ARG A 68 17.43 2.09 9.80
N LEU A 69 17.52 1.27 8.75
CA LEU A 69 16.95 -0.09 8.77
C LEU A 69 17.77 -1.02 9.66
N GLY A 70 19.08 -0.77 9.79
CA GLY A 70 19.97 -1.53 10.67
C GLY A 70 19.77 -1.27 12.16
N GLU A 71 19.01 -0.22 12.53
CA GLU A 71 18.70 0.12 13.92
C GLU A 71 17.49 -0.66 14.46
N LEU A 72 16.73 -1.33 13.58
CA LEU A 72 15.56 -2.11 13.97
C LEU A 72 15.96 -3.41 14.68
N THR A 73 15.40 -3.64 15.87
CA THR A 73 15.58 -4.90 16.59
C THR A 73 14.89 -6.06 15.87
N LEU A 74 15.38 -7.29 16.09
CA LEU A 74 14.77 -8.50 15.52
C LEU A 74 13.29 -8.65 15.93
N GLU A 75 12.95 -8.22 17.15
CA GLU A 75 11.58 -8.22 17.65
C GLU A 75 10.67 -7.25 16.87
N ALA A 76 11.15 -6.03 16.59
CA ALA A 76 10.41 -5.07 15.77
C ALA A 76 10.17 -5.59 14.35
N TRP A 77 11.17 -6.27 13.77
CA TRP A 77 11.01 -6.98 12.50
C TRP A 77 9.94 -8.07 12.61
N GLY A 78 9.95 -8.86 13.68
CA GLY A 78 8.92 -9.88 13.95
C GLY A 78 7.51 -9.29 13.97
N TYR A 79 7.28 -8.23 14.75
CA TYR A 79 5.97 -7.55 14.81
C TYR A 79 5.54 -6.99 13.45
N LEU A 80 6.46 -6.35 12.72
CA LEU A 80 6.18 -5.80 11.39
C LEU A 80 5.79 -6.90 10.40
N THR A 81 6.52 -8.02 10.39
CA THR A 81 6.22 -9.17 9.52
C THR A 81 4.85 -9.74 9.85
N VAL A 82 4.56 -10.01 11.12
CA VAL A 82 3.27 -10.58 11.54
C VAL A 82 2.13 -9.62 11.19
N SER A 83 2.28 -8.33 11.50
CA SER A 83 1.31 -7.30 11.15
C SER A 83 1.05 -7.26 9.64
N THR A 84 2.10 -7.33 8.83
CA THR A 84 1.99 -7.29 7.36
C THR A 84 1.26 -8.52 6.83
N VAL A 85 1.61 -9.72 7.31
CA VAL A 85 0.96 -10.97 6.87
C VAL A 85 -0.53 -10.96 7.21
N ILE A 86 -0.88 -10.50 8.41
CA ILE A 86 -2.29 -10.44 8.84
C ILE A 86 -3.05 -9.38 8.04
N ALA A 87 -2.54 -8.14 7.99
CA ALA A 87 -3.25 -7.04 7.34
C ALA A 87 -3.30 -7.22 5.81
N VAL A 88 -2.14 -7.39 5.18
CA VAL A 88 -2.00 -7.40 3.73
C VAL A 88 -2.31 -8.78 3.15
N GLY A 89 -1.88 -9.85 3.81
CA GLY A 89 -2.15 -11.21 3.35
C GLY A 89 -3.60 -11.60 3.57
N LEU A 90 -3.99 -11.79 4.84
CA LEU A 90 -5.31 -12.29 5.21
C LEU A 90 -6.41 -11.24 4.99
N GLY A 91 -6.20 -10.01 5.48
CA GLY A 91 -7.19 -8.93 5.41
C GLY A 91 -7.60 -8.60 3.99
N ASP A 92 -6.64 -8.30 3.11
CA ASP A 92 -6.95 -7.93 1.72
C ASP A 92 -7.58 -9.08 0.94
N THR A 93 -7.12 -10.32 1.14
CA THR A 93 -7.75 -11.48 0.49
C THR A 93 -9.20 -11.67 0.96
N ALA A 94 -9.48 -11.56 2.25
CA ALA A 94 -10.84 -11.65 2.78
C ALA A 94 -11.75 -10.53 2.24
N PHE A 95 -11.21 -9.31 2.12
CA PHE A 95 -11.94 -8.18 1.52
C PHE A 95 -12.35 -8.48 0.08
N PHE A 96 -11.40 -8.91 -0.77
CA PHE A 96 -11.67 -9.18 -2.18
C PHE A 96 -12.62 -10.37 -2.40
N GLU A 97 -12.48 -11.44 -1.60
CA GLU A 97 -13.45 -12.55 -1.61
C GLU A 97 -14.86 -12.06 -1.25
N SER A 98 -14.97 -11.17 -0.25
CA SER A 98 -16.26 -10.56 0.12
C SER A 98 -16.82 -9.70 -1.01
N THR A 99 -15.99 -8.93 -1.72
CA THR A 99 -16.43 -8.10 -2.87
C THR A 99 -16.84 -8.94 -4.08
N LYS A 100 -16.31 -10.16 -4.21
CA LYS A 100 -16.76 -11.12 -5.23
C LYS A 100 -18.11 -11.72 -4.86
N ALA A 101 -18.32 -12.05 -3.58
CA ALA A 101 -19.57 -12.62 -3.09
C ALA A 101 -20.75 -11.63 -3.18
N LEU A 102 -20.50 -10.33 -3.01
CA LEU A 102 -21.54 -9.30 -3.02
C LEU A 102 -21.98 -8.84 -4.43
N GLY A 103 -21.22 -9.16 -5.48
CA GLY A 103 -21.50 -8.73 -6.86
C GLY A 103 -20.59 -7.61 -7.33
#